data_AF-A0A662JZJ4-F1
#
_entry.id   AF-A0A662JZJ4-F1
#
_cell.length_a   1.000
_cell.length_b   1.000
_cell.length_c   1.000
_cell.angle_alpha   90.00
_cell.angle_beta   90.00
_cell.angle_gamma   90.00
#
_symmetry.space_group_name_H-M   'P 1'
#
loop_
_entity.id
_entity.type
_entity.pdbx_description
1 polymer ?
#
loop_
_entity_poly.entity_id
_entity_poly.type
_entity_poly.pdbx_seq_one_letter_code
_entity_poly.pdbx_strand_id
1 'polypeptide(L)'
;MKTEKYIYLTIVKIFLWGIEENMNKNIVKILEASVIIFIVIISSSAVGTCVDSGKNYLKLLTHSEKTEGLPYEGHLRIYVVEPVSRWIHNDGNPYHFGFLDFAFDDTLSIEYQDTYEDRIVWDGNDAGYGDIQEDNIMVIAVVFNPERHQGYAYPPSTNPFDAYYVDAAAAATPGNTGNNTVNENFTHTVFCEEATAPWCGYCVYARDALQNIYESHDYPFYFVALIADVGNEAAEQRLFEDYNLYGFPTCFFDGGYKTVIGGYPGVENTYRNEIENCGQRDVHELNLTVSLEWLGNGAIQIHISITNNEVIDKPIVEIENIKGGFGVTATIKNTGTKEATDVEWSMSIKGGILGLINISTNGVIDALPVNESRIIKTGSPLFGLGKITITVTADEKEKTVNGFILLFLIIIPHI
;
A
#
# COMPACT_ATOMS: atom_id res chain seq x y z
N MET A 1 -1.42 -23.18 -55.57
CA MET A 1 -1.84 -21.89 -56.20
C MET A 1 -2.96 -21.96 -57.25
N LYS A 2 -2.91 -22.71 -58.37
CA LYS A 2 -4.06 -22.74 -59.32
C LYS A 2 -5.24 -23.60 -58.85
N THR A 3 -5.00 -24.69 -58.11
CA THR A 3 -6.04 -25.64 -57.69
C THR A 3 -6.83 -25.18 -56.45
N GLU A 4 -6.19 -24.50 -55.50
CA GLU A 4 -6.84 -23.94 -54.30
C GLU A 4 -7.79 -22.78 -54.64
N LYS A 5 -7.47 -22.00 -55.68
CA LYS A 5 -8.25 -20.85 -56.14
C LYS A 5 -9.63 -21.27 -56.69
N TYR A 6 -9.71 -22.46 -57.29
CA TYR A 6 -10.97 -23.01 -57.84
C TYR A 6 -11.87 -23.60 -56.74
N ILE A 7 -11.30 -24.21 -55.71
CA ILE A 7 -12.04 -24.73 -54.56
C ILE A 7 -12.68 -23.57 -53.79
N TYR A 8 -11.94 -22.49 -53.57
CA TYR A 8 -12.43 -21.30 -52.88
C TYR A 8 -13.58 -20.59 -53.62
N LEU A 9 -13.44 -20.42 -54.95
CA LEU A 9 -14.51 -19.85 -55.78
C LEU A 9 -15.78 -20.70 -55.80
N THR A 10 -15.64 -22.02 -55.70
CA THR A 10 -16.76 -22.96 -55.72
C THR A 10 -17.49 -22.96 -54.38
N ILE A 11 -16.76 -22.92 -53.26
CA ILE A 11 -17.35 -22.82 -51.92
C ILE A 11 -18.08 -21.50 -51.74
N VAL A 12 -17.51 -20.38 -52.20
CA VAL A 12 -18.15 -19.05 -52.15
C VAL A 12 -19.41 -18.99 -53.03
N LYS A 13 -19.38 -19.60 -54.22
CA LYS A 13 -20.56 -19.69 -55.10
C LYS A 13 -21.67 -20.56 -54.51
N ILE A 14 -21.34 -21.69 -53.87
CA ILE A 14 -22.30 -22.55 -53.18
C ILE A 14 -22.91 -21.81 -51.97
N PHE A 15 -22.10 -21.04 -51.25
CA PHE A 15 -22.55 -20.25 -50.10
C PHE A 15 -23.45 -19.08 -50.50
N LEU A 16 -23.15 -18.38 -51.60
CA LEU A 16 -23.99 -17.31 -52.16
C LEU A 16 -25.30 -17.86 -52.73
N TRP A 17 -25.27 -19.03 -53.39
CA TRP A 17 -26.47 -19.69 -53.91
C TRP A 17 -27.41 -20.16 -52.79
N GLY A 18 -26.86 -20.62 -51.65
CA GLY A 18 -27.65 -20.99 -50.48
C GLY A 18 -28.28 -19.80 -49.71
N ILE A 19 -27.86 -18.56 -49.99
CA ILE A 19 -28.35 -17.35 -49.32
C ILE A 19 -29.45 -16.63 -50.14
N GLU A 20 -29.59 -16.94 -51.43
CA GLU A 20 -30.58 -16.31 -52.31
C GLU A 20 -32.04 -16.61 -51.93
N GLU A 21 -32.33 -17.70 -51.21
CA GLU A 21 -33.71 -18.08 -50.89
C GLU A 21 -34.35 -17.28 -49.74
N ASN A 22 -33.60 -16.47 -48.98
CA ASN A 22 -34.20 -15.85 -47.77
C ASN A 22 -33.69 -14.46 -47.33
N MET A 23 -33.04 -13.68 -48.20
CA MET A 23 -32.58 -12.32 -47.83
C MET A 23 -33.00 -11.21 -48.79
N ASN A 24 -33.18 -10.01 -48.21
CA ASN A 24 -33.49 -8.76 -48.92
C ASN A 24 -32.42 -8.45 -49.98
N LYS A 25 -32.83 -8.21 -51.24
CA LYS A 25 -31.97 -7.97 -52.41
C LYS A 25 -30.96 -6.82 -52.23
N ASN A 26 -31.20 -5.89 -51.31
CA ASN A 26 -30.26 -4.80 -51.01
C ASN A 26 -29.05 -5.27 -50.18
N ILE A 27 -29.20 -6.32 -49.36
CA ILE A 27 -28.10 -6.90 -48.55
C ILE A 27 -27.15 -7.72 -49.44
N VAL A 28 -27.70 -8.44 -50.43
CA VAL A 28 -26.92 -9.22 -51.41
C VAL A 28 -25.99 -8.32 -52.24
N LYS A 29 -26.48 -7.16 -52.69
CA LYS A 29 -25.65 -6.19 -53.44
C LYS A 29 -24.52 -5.57 -52.60
N ILE A 30 -24.73 -5.37 -51.30
CA ILE A 30 -23.68 -4.87 -50.38
C ILE A 30 -22.60 -5.94 -50.15
N LEU A 31 -23.00 -7.21 -50.05
CA LEU A 31 -22.08 -8.35 -49.92
C LEU A 31 -21.23 -8.56 -51.19
N GLU A 32 -21.83 -8.46 -52.38
CA GLU A 32 -21.11 -8.57 -53.66
C GLU A 32 -20.07 -7.44 -53.84
N ALA A 33 -20.42 -6.20 -53.51
CA ALA A 33 -19.50 -5.06 -53.61
C ALA A 33 -18.29 -5.19 -52.65
N SER A 34 -18.52 -5.76 -51.45
CA SER A 34 -17.47 -5.95 -50.42
C SER A 34 -16.46 -7.04 -50.79
N VAL A 35 -16.92 -8.12 -51.44
CA VAL A 35 -16.06 -9.23 -51.90
C VAL A 35 -15.15 -8.78 -53.05
N ILE A 36 -15.63 -7.89 -53.92
CA ILE A 36 -14.86 -7.36 -55.06
C ILE A 36 -13.73 -6.43 -54.60
N ILE A 37 -13.97 -5.58 -53.59
CA ILE A 37 -12.94 -4.70 -53.01
C ILE A 37 -11.83 -5.53 -52.33
N PHE A 38 -12.18 -6.66 -51.71
CA PHE A 38 -11.23 -7.53 -51.02
C PHE A 38 -10.29 -8.28 -51.97
N ILE A 39 -10.75 -8.65 -53.19
CA ILE A 39 -9.90 -9.30 -54.21
C ILE A 39 -8.80 -8.35 -54.73
N VAL A 40 -9.05 -7.04 -54.72
CA VAL A 40 -8.09 -6.03 -55.19
C VAL A 40 -6.95 -5.82 -54.17
N ILE A 41 -7.21 -5.97 -52.88
CA ILE A 41 -6.23 -5.75 -51.81
C ILE A 41 -5.23 -6.92 -51.69
N ILE A 42 -5.64 -8.15 -52.02
CA ILE A 42 -4.76 -9.34 -51.93
C ILE A 42 -3.71 -9.38 -53.07
N SER A 43 -3.85 -8.55 -54.11
CA SER A 43 -2.88 -8.49 -55.21
C SER A 43 -1.65 -7.60 -54.99
N SER A 44 -1.50 -6.91 -53.84
CA SER A 44 -0.43 -5.92 -53.66
C SER A 44 0.57 -6.15 -52.50
N SER A 45 0.54 -7.28 -51.79
CA SER A 45 1.58 -7.58 -50.78
C SER A 45 2.57 -8.63 -51.28
N ALA A 46 3.73 -8.17 -51.78
CA ALA A 46 4.90 -9.00 -52.03
C ALA A 46 5.48 -9.53 -50.71
N VAL A 47 5.66 -10.85 -50.62
CA VAL A 47 6.26 -11.51 -49.46
C VAL A 47 7.78 -11.46 -49.58
N GLY A 48 8.43 -10.72 -48.70
CA GLY A 48 9.85 -10.88 -48.40
C GLY A 48 10.02 -11.95 -47.33
N THR A 49 10.87 -12.95 -47.60
CA THR A 49 11.30 -13.94 -46.60
C THR A 49 12.48 -13.41 -45.81
N CYS A 50 12.45 -13.52 -44.49
CA CYS A 50 13.67 -13.70 -43.71
C CYS A 50 13.46 -14.82 -42.67
N VAL A 51 14.46 -15.69 -42.64
CA VAL A 51 14.69 -16.74 -41.66
C VAL A 51 15.35 -16.07 -40.45
N ASP A 52 14.91 -16.39 -39.23
CA ASP A 52 15.80 -16.29 -38.08
C ASP A 52 15.62 -17.46 -37.11
N SER A 53 16.77 -17.86 -36.61
CA SER A 53 17.17 -18.99 -35.81
C SER A 53 16.55 -19.00 -34.41
N GLY A 54 15.93 -20.12 -34.05
CA GLY A 54 15.49 -20.38 -32.68
C GLY A 54 16.68 -20.51 -31.71
N LYS A 55 16.68 -19.68 -30.67
CA LYS A 55 17.40 -19.92 -29.43
C LYS A 55 16.38 -20.26 -28.34
N ASN A 56 16.43 -21.50 -27.86
CA ASN A 56 15.68 -21.96 -26.70
C ASN A 56 16.29 -21.38 -25.44
N TYR A 57 15.53 -20.56 -24.71
CA TYR A 57 15.79 -20.26 -23.31
C TYR A 57 14.77 -21.03 -22.48
N LEU A 58 15.26 -22.02 -21.74
CA LEU A 58 14.50 -22.70 -20.70
C LEU A 58 14.46 -21.73 -19.50
N LYS A 59 13.44 -20.87 -19.44
CA LYS A 59 13.18 -20.01 -18.27
C LYS A 59 12.50 -20.87 -17.21
N LEU A 60 13.22 -21.16 -16.13
CA LEU A 60 12.67 -21.76 -14.92
C LEU A 60 11.47 -20.92 -14.47
N LEU A 61 10.29 -21.54 -14.40
CA LEU A 61 9.11 -20.96 -13.77
C LEU A 61 9.36 -20.92 -12.26
N THR A 62 9.94 -19.82 -11.76
CA THR A 62 9.67 -19.39 -10.39
C THR A 62 8.36 -18.63 -10.45
N HIS A 63 7.31 -19.26 -9.92
CA HIS A 63 6.06 -18.61 -9.58
C HIS A 63 6.39 -17.54 -8.53
N SER A 64 6.60 -16.29 -8.96
CA SER A 64 6.62 -15.15 -8.05
C SER A 64 5.20 -14.91 -7.62
N GLU A 65 4.95 -15.06 -6.32
CA GLU A 65 3.68 -14.66 -5.74
C GLU A 65 3.44 -13.18 -6.04
N LYS A 66 2.25 -12.94 -6.57
CA LYS A 66 1.53 -11.69 -6.70
C LYS A 66 1.92 -10.67 -5.63
N THR A 67 2.82 -9.75 -5.96
CA THR A 67 2.98 -8.50 -5.21
C THR A 67 2.23 -7.42 -5.97
N GLU A 68 0.92 -7.36 -5.77
CA GLU A 68 0.22 -6.06 -5.71
C GLU A 68 0.82 -5.28 -4.52
N GLY A 69 0.72 -3.95 -4.46
CA GLY A 69 1.36 -3.22 -3.34
C GLY A 69 0.75 -3.76 -2.07
N LEU A 70 1.53 -4.45 -1.23
CA LEU A 70 0.98 -4.99 0.01
C LEU A 70 0.63 -3.80 0.91
N PRO A 71 -0.50 -3.82 1.61
CA PRO A 71 -0.84 -2.74 2.53
C PRO A 71 0.31 -2.47 3.50
N TYR A 72 0.39 -1.22 3.97
CA TYR A 72 1.22 -0.90 5.12
C TYR A 72 0.66 -1.68 6.31
N GLU A 73 1.45 -2.59 6.84
CA GLU A 73 1.19 -3.23 8.12
C GLU A 73 1.92 -2.43 9.20
N GLY A 74 1.35 -2.30 10.38
CA GLY A 74 1.98 -1.62 11.52
C GLY A 74 1.32 -1.99 12.83
N HIS A 75 1.75 -1.34 13.91
CA HIS A 75 1.17 -1.51 15.24
C HIS A 75 0.80 -0.14 15.80
N LEU A 76 -0.49 0.08 16.08
CA LEU A 76 -0.97 1.32 16.68
C LEU A 76 -0.98 1.14 18.20
N ARG A 77 -0.38 2.09 18.92
CA ARG A 77 -0.56 2.25 20.36
C ARG A 77 -1.09 3.63 20.67
N ILE A 78 -2.11 3.71 21.49
CA ILE A 78 -2.64 4.97 22.00
C ILE A 78 -2.45 4.99 23.51
N TYR A 79 -1.41 5.72 23.94
CA TYR A 79 -1.06 5.90 25.34
C TYR A 79 -2.02 6.92 25.97
N VAL A 80 -2.58 6.60 27.12
CA VAL A 80 -3.30 7.55 27.98
C VAL A 80 -2.33 8.03 29.06
N VAL A 81 -2.14 9.34 29.17
CA VAL A 81 -1.16 9.93 30.09
C VAL A 81 -1.75 11.09 30.88
N GLU A 82 -1.24 11.29 32.09
CA GLU A 82 -1.45 12.52 32.85
C GLU A 82 -0.26 13.47 32.64
N PRO A 83 -0.45 14.66 32.02
CA PRO A 83 0.61 15.65 31.86
C PRO A 83 1.29 16.02 33.19
N VAL A 84 0.51 16.15 34.26
CA VAL A 84 0.98 16.18 35.65
C VAL A 84 0.62 14.86 36.30
N SER A 85 1.58 13.95 36.42
CA SER A 85 1.31 12.59 36.89
C SER A 85 0.87 12.55 38.34
N ARG A 86 -0.06 11.64 38.65
CA ARG A 86 -0.36 11.20 40.02
C ARG A 86 0.82 10.55 40.74
N TRP A 87 1.78 9.99 40.01
CA TRP A 87 2.97 9.40 40.60
C TRP A 87 3.99 10.49 40.93
N ILE A 88 4.54 10.37 42.13
CA ILE A 88 5.47 11.34 42.69
C ILE A 88 6.85 10.70 42.72
N HIS A 89 7.83 11.42 42.19
CA HIS A 89 9.23 11.03 42.25
C HIS A 89 9.80 11.30 43.67
N ASN A 90 10.93 10.68 44.04
CA ASN A 90 11.52 10.82 45.38
C ASN A 90 11.89 12.26 45.79
N ASP A 91 11.99 13.20 44.85
CA ASP A 91 12.24 14.62 45.11
C ASP A 91 10.96 15.40 45.47
N GLY A 92 9.80 14.73 45.47
CA GLY A 92 8.49 15.29 45.80
C GLY A 92 7.75 15.92 44.62
N ASN A 93 8.35 15.95 43.42
CA ASN A 93 7.71 16.47 42.22
C ASN A 93 7.00 15.34 41.45
N PRO A 94 5.86 15.61 40.80
CA PRO A 94 5.21 14.65 39.92
C PRO A 94 6.08 14.33 38.71
N TYR A 95 5.87 13.16 38.10
CA TYR A 95 6.35 12.89 36.75
C TYR A 95 5.58 13.71 35.71
N HIS A 96 6.15 13.83 34.52
CA HIS A 96 5.49 14.43 33.35
C HIS A 96 5.01 13.34 32.40
N PHE A 97 3.81 13.50 31.86
CA PHE A 97 3.19 12.53 30.94
C PHE A 97 3.24 11.10 31.48
N GLY A 98 2.84 10.92 32.74
CA GLY A 98 2.84 9.60 33.37
C GLY A 98 1.81 8.68 32.69
N PHE A 99 2.29 7.55 32.18
CA PHE A 99 1.49 6.53 31.49
C PHE A 99 0.49 5.83 32.40
N LEU A 100 -0.81 6.00 32.15
CA LEU A 100 -1.89 5.29 32.83
C LEU A 100 -2.16 3.92 32.20
N ASP A 101 -2.50 3.91 30.91
CA ASP A 101 -3.02 2.73 30.22
C ASP A 101 -2.92 2.90 28.70
N PHE A 102 -3.11 1.80 27.96
CA PHE A 102 -3.34 1.85 26.52
C PHE A 102 -4.84 1.92 26.22
N ALA A 103 -5.27 3.00 25.57
CA ALA A 103 -6.63 3.05 25.00
C ALA A 103 -6.79 2.12 23.80
N PHE A 104 -5.67 1.82 23.13
CA PHE A 104 -5.58 0.89 22.00
C PHE A 104 -4.14 0.36 21.91
N ASP A 105 -3.99 -0.94 21.65
CA ASP A 105 -2.70 -1.63 21.47
C ASP A 105 -2.95 -2.86 20.58
N ASP A 106 -2.95 -2.65 19.25
CA ASP A 106 -3.13 -3.73 18.27
C ASP A 106 -2.48 -3.38 16.92
N THR A 107 -2.40 -4.37 16.05
CA THR A 107 -1.97 -4.27 14.66
C THR A 107 -2.94 -3.46 13.80
N LEU A 108 -2.40 -2.81 12.76
CA LEU A 108 -3.14 -2.01 11.78
C LEU A 108 -2.67 -2.37 10.37
N SER A 109 -3.59 -2.33 9.40
CA SER A 109 -3.30 -2.54 7.98
C SER A 109 -3.97 -1.45 7.15
N ILE A 110 -3.19 -0.71 6.36
CA ILE A 110 -3.68 0.41 5.53
C ILE A 110 -3.17 0.25 4.10
N GLU A 111 -4.09 0.10 3.16
CA GLU A 111 -3.78 0.09 1.73
C GLU A 111 -3.14 1.42 1.29
N TYR A 112 -2.29 1.37 0.26
CA TYR A 112 -1.67 2.57 -0.31
C TYR A 112 -2.72 3.60 -0.74
N GLN A 113 -2.53 4.87 -0.35
CA GLN A 113 -3.47 5.98 -0.58
C GLN A 113 -4.84 5.82 0.09
N ASP A 114 -4.99 4.88 1.03
CA ASP A 114 -6.21 4.71 1.81
C ASP A 114 -6.07 5.33 3.21
N THR A 115 -7.19 5.46 3.90
CA THR A 115 -7.27 6.04 5.26
C THR A 115 -7.98 5.09 6.22
N TYR A 116 -7.30 4.79 7.33
CA TYR A 116 -7.90 4.15 8.49
C TYR A 116 -8.47 5.21 9.43
N GLU A 117 -9.73 5.05 9.81
CA GLU A 117 -10.39 5.90 10.81
C GLU A 117 -11.04 5.02 11.88
N ASP A 118 -10.91 5.43 13.15
CA ASP A 118 -11.59 4.75 14.26
C ASP A 118 -11.98 5.74 15.37
N ARG A 119 -12.98 5.34 16.17
CA ARG A 119 -13.50 6.09 17.31
C ARG A 119 -13.49 5.20 18.54
N ILE A 120 -12.48 5.38 19.37
CA ILE A 120 -12.23 4.58 20.56
C ILE A 120 -12.78 5.32 21.78
N VAL A 121 -13.45 4.59 22.67
CA VAL A 121 -13.85 5.11 23.99
C VAL A 121 -12.98 4.42 25.02
N TRP A 122 -12.27 5.22 25.82
CA TRP A 122 -11.55 4.74 26.98
C TRP A 122 -12.24 5.25 28.24
N ASP A 123 -12.66 4.33 29.11
CA ASP A 123 -13.31 4.63 30.39
C ASP A 123 -12.30 4.45 31.52
N GLY A 124 -11.92 5.56 32.15
CA GLY A 124 -11.01 5.55 33.29
C GLY A 124 -11.54 4.72 34.45
N ASN A 125 -12.85 4.57 34.64
CA ASN A 125 -13.37 3.72 35.73
C ASN A 125 -13.04 2.24 35.49
N ASP A 126 -13.16 1.77 34.24
CA ASP A 126 -12.84 0.40 33.87
C ASP A 126 -11.33 0.15 33.95
N ALA A 127 -10.52 1.16 33.62
CA ALA A 127 -9.05 1.12 33.72
C ALA A 127 -8.51 1.37 35.15
N GLY A 128 -9.36 1.64 36.15
CA GLY A 128 -8.94 1.91 37.53
C GLY A 128 -8.50 3.35 37.83
N TYR A 129 -8.71 4.27 36.89
CA TYR A 129 -8.40 5.70 36.91
C TYR A 129 -9.64 6.59 36.79
N GLY A 130 -10.77 6.21 37.40
CA GLY A 130 -12.04 6.96 37.31
C GLY A 130 -12.00 8.39 37.87
N ASP A 131 -10.91 8.77 38.54
CA ASP A 131 -10.65 10.09 39.13
C ASP A 131 -9.86 11.04 38.21
N ILE A 132 -9.56 10.67 36.97
CA ILE A 132 -8.92 11.56 35.99
C ILE A 132 -9.69 12.88 35.82
N GLN A 133 -8.97 13.93 35.41
CA GLN A 133 -9.53 15.26 35.21
C GLN A 133 -9.36 15.70 33.76
N GLU A 134 -10.35 16.43 33.23
CA GLU A 134 -10.37 16.92 31.84
C GLU A 134 -9.15 17.81 31.52
N ASP A 135 -8.68 18.60 32.49
CA ASP A 135 -7.54 19.51 32.33
C ASP A 135 -6.17 18.85 32.57
N ASN A 136 -6.13 17.55 32.92
CA ASN A 136 -4.92 16.81 33.20
C ASN A 136 -4.92 15.40 32.56
N ILE A 137 -5.47 15.28 31.36
CA ILE A 137 -5.44 14.05 30.57
C ILE A 137 -5.00 14.36 29.14
N MET A 138 -4.19 13.48 28.57
CA MET A 138 -3.72 13.55 27.18
C MET A 138 -3.65 12.14 26.63
N VAL A 139 -3.84 12.00 25.31
CA VAL A 139 -3.51 10.78 24.59
C VAL A 139 -2.36 11.01 23.64
N ILE A 140 -1.50 10.02 23.48
CA ILE A 140 -0.41 10.02 22.50
C ILE A 140 -0.60 8.78 21.62
N ALA A 141 -0.97 8.98 20.36
CA ALA A 141 -1.08 7.92 19.36
C ALA A 141 0.26 7.75 18.64
N VAL A 142 0.72 6.50 18.52
CA VAL A 142 2.01 6.15 17.93
C VAL A 142 1.84 4.94 17.03
N VAL A 143 2.32 5.04 15.80
CA VAL A 143 2.36 3.94 14.83
C VAL A 143 3.79 3.41 14.76
N PHE A 144 3.95 2.14 15.11
CA PHE A 144 5.22 1.41 15.04
C PHE A 144 5.27 0.55 13.77
N ASN A 145 6.38 0.67 13.04
CA ASN A 145 6.74 -0.14 11.89
C ASN A 145 6.79 -1.64 12.26
N PRO A 146 6.32 -2.56 11.41
CA PRO A 146 6.31 -4.00 11.69
C PRO A 146 7.69 -4.64 11.52
N GLU A 147 8.67 -3.94 10.95
CA GLU A 147 10.04 -4.42 10.79
C GLU A 147 10.71 -4.54 12.16
N ARG A 148 11.05 -5.78 12.49
CA ARG A 148 11.79 -6.10 13.70
C ARG A 148 13.27 -5.75 13.52
N HIS A 149 13.78 -4.91 14.40
CA HIS A 149 15.20 -4.64 14.56
C HIS A 149 15.73 -5.15 15.90
N GLN A 150 17.02 -5.48 15.96
CA GLN A 150 17.64 -5.86 17.22
C GLN A 150 18.02 -4.59 18.02
N GLY A 151 17.28 -4.31 19.09
CA GLY A 151 17.61 -3.28 20.08
C GLY A 151 18.38 -3.83 21.29
N TYR A 152 18.95 -2.95 22.11
CA TYR A 152 19.63 -3.30 23.37
C TYR A 152 19.32 -2.26 24.45
N ALA A 153 18.72 -2.70 25.57
CA ALA A 153 18.40 -1.80 26.68
C ALA A 153 19.66 -1.30 27.40
N TYR A 154 20.78 -2.02 27.28
CA TYR A 154 22.11 -1.53 27.64
C TYR A 154 23.05 -1.65 26.43
N PRO A 155 23.08 -0.61 25.58
CA PRO A 155 23.89 -0.60 24.36
C PRO A 155 25.39 -0.80 24.67
N PRO A 156 26.13 -1.46 23.76
CA PRO A 156 25.70 -1.86 22.41
C PRO A 156 25.20 -3.31 22.30
N SER A 157 25.20 -4.11 23.37
CA SER A 157 24.99 -5.56 23.22
C SER A 157 24.36 -6.30 24.40
N THR A 158 23.94 -5.59 25.45
CA THR A 158 23.38 -6.19 26.67
C THR A 158 21.88 -5.93 26.74
N ASN A 159 21.12 -6.93 27.22
CA ASN A 159 19.66 -6.91 27.26
C ASN A 159 19.02 -6.67 25.89
N PRO A 160 19.17 -7.63 24.96
CA PRO A 160 18.57 -7.53 23.65
C PRO A 160 17.04 -7.50 23.73
N PHE A 161 16.41 -6.70 22.89
CA PHE A 161 14.96 -6.64 22.71
C PHE A 161 14.59 -6.46 21.23
N ASP A 162 13.33 -6.70 20.91
CA ASP A 162 12.79 -6.51 19.57
C ASP A 162 12.32 -5.06 19.42
N ALA A 163 13.12 -4.26 18.73
CA ALA A 163 12.83 -2.86 18.47
C ALA A 163 11.95 -2.74 17.22
N TYR A 164 10.91 -1.92 17.32
CA TYR A 164 10.00 -1.60 16.23
C TYR A 164 9.97 -0.08 16.15
N TYR A 165 10.42 0.49 15.03
CA TYR A 165 10.63 1.94 14.97
C TYR A 165 9.33 2.69 14.72
N VAL A 166 9.28 3.95 15.14
CA VAL A 166 8.08 4.78 14.99
C VAL A 166 8.03 5.34 13.57
N ASP A 167 6.89 5.22 12.89
CA ASP A 167 6.67 5.86 11.58
C ASP A 167 5.86 7.16 11.73
N ALA A 168 5.01 7.28 12.75
CA ALA A 168 4.24 8.49 13.04
C ALA A 168 3.82 8.57 14.52
N ALA A 169 3.76 9.79 15.05
CA ALA A 169 3.19 10.05 16.38
C ALA A 169 2.38 11.35 16.42
N ALA A 170 1.36 11.41 17.25
CA ALA A 170 0.54 12.60 17.48
C ALA A 170 -0.04 12.57 18.89
N ALA A 171 -0.33 13.72 19.49
CA ALA A 171 -0.95 13.79 20.81
C ALA A 171 -2.08 14.81 20.88
N ALA A 172 -3.09 14.53 21.70
CA ALA A 172 -4.25 15.40 21.90
C ALA A 172 -4.67 15.48 23.36
N THR A 173 -5.06 16.67 23.80
CA THR A 173 -5.77 16.93 25.06
C THR A 173 -7.26 17.16 24.77
N PRO A 174 -8.16 17.08 25.77
CA PRO A 174 -9.59 17.26 25.53
C PRO A 174 -9.92 18.56 24.81
N GLY A 175 -10.76 18.45 23.78
CA GLY A 175 -11.17 19.55 22.92
C GLY A 175 -10.16 19.93 21.83
N ASN A 176 -9.02 19.25 21.74
CA ASN A 176 -7.97 19.56 20.78
C ASN A 176 -7.68 18.38 19.82
N THR A 177 -7.00 18.71 18.74
CA THR A 177 -6.53 17.78 17.71
C THR A 177 -5.03 17.95 17.53
N GLY A 178 -4.28 16.85 17.58
CA GLY A 178 -2.86 16.79 17.24
C GLY A 178 -2.62 16.03 15.95
N ASN A 179 -1.46 16.29 15.35
CA ASN A 179 -1.07 15.68 14.08
C ASN A 179 0.40 15.26 14.11
N ASN A 180 0.73 14.21 13.35
CA ASN A 180 2.08 13.90 12.96
C ASN A 180 2.66 15.06 12.15
N THR A 181 3.86 15.48 12.50
CA THR A 181 4.50 16.66 11.91
C THR A 181 5.61 16.22 10.97
N VAL A 182 5.45 16.58 9.70
CA VAL A 182 6.45 16.41 8.65
C VAL A 182 6.89 17.79 8.17
N ASN A 183 8.19 18.05 8.16
CA ASN A 183 8.79 19.30 7.70
C ASN A 183 10.19 19.05 7.09
N GLU A 184 10.93 20.13 6.78
CA GLU A 184 12.24 20.04 6.14
C GLU A 184 13.32 19.33 6.96
N ASN A 185 13.16 19.26 8.29
CA ASN A 185 14.13 18.65 9.21
C ASN A 185 13.63 17.35 9.84
N PHE A 186 12.33 17.08 9.78
CA PHE A 186 11.67 15.95 10.44
C PHE A 186 10.72 15.23 9.48
N THR A 187 10.93 13.93 9.27
CA THR A 187 10.06 13.06 8.45
C THR A 187 8.82 12.59 9.21
N HIS A 188 8.84 12.69 10.53
CA HIS A 188 7.74 12.37 11.44
C HIS A 188 7.96 13.04 12.81
N THR A 189 6.92 13.06 13.62
CA THR A 189 7.00 13.41 15.05
C THR A 189 7.71 12.29 15.81
N VAL A 190 8.80 12.64 16.50
CA VAL A 190 9.61 11.70 17.29
C VAL A 190 8.90 11.38 18.60
N PHE A 191 8.98 10.12 19.01
CA PHE A 191 8.39 9.64 20.25
C PHE A 191 9.42 8.98 21.15
N CYS A 192 9.33 9.20 22.46
CA CYS A 192 10.21 8.58 23.45
C CYS A 192 9.42 7.91 24.59
N GLU A 193 9.78 6.67 24.90
CA GLU A 193 9.34 5.98 26.12
C GLU A 193 10.46 6.08 27.18
N GLU A 194 10.21 6.79 28.28
CA GLU A 194 11.12 6.89 29.43
C GLU A 194 10.80 5.78 30.44
N ALA A 195 11.74 4.87 30.66
CA ALA A 195 11.73 3.96 31.80
C ALA A 195 12.20 4.69 33.06
N THR A 196 11.37 4.72 34.10
CA THR A 196 11.68 5.41 35.36
C THR A 196 11.07 4.70 36.58
N ALA A 197 11.47 5.09 37.79
CA ALA A 197 10.91 4.55 39.04
C ALA A 197 11.03 5.56 40.20
N PRO A 198 10.12 5.56 41.19
CA PRO A 198 10.12 6.56 42.26
C PRO A 198 11.42 6.63 43.06
N TRP A 199 12.09 5.50 43.28
CA TRP A 199 13.32 5.39 44.07
C TRP A 199 14.61 5.71 43.28
N CYS A 200 14.50 6.00 41.99
CA CYS A 200 15.64 6.24 41.10
C CYS A 200 16.16 7.68 41.22
N GLY A 201 17.24 7.90 41.98
CA GLY A 201 17.79 9.25 42.17
C GLY A 201 18.30 9.94 40.91
N TYR A 202 18.77 9.20 39.90
CA TYR A 202 19.25 9.76 38.63
C TYR A 202 18.12 10.11 37.65
N CYS A 203 16.91 9.61 37.89
CA CYS A 203 15.78 9.79 36.99
C CYS A 203 15.31 11.25 36.92
N VAL A 204 15.61 12.08 37.94
CA VAL A 204 15.35 13.54 37.87
C VAL A 204 15.97 14.19 36.64
N TYR A 205 17.17 13.77 36.25
CA TYR A 205 17.86 14.38 35.12
C TYR A 205 17.22 14.02 33.78
N ALA A 206 16.70 12.79 33.65
CA ALA A 206 16.00 12.35 32.44
C ALA A 206 14.64 13.03 32.34
N ARG A 207 13.84 12.97 33.41
CA ARG A 207 12.54 13.65 33.55
C ARG A 207 12.63 15.12 33.17
N ASP A 208 13.53 15.87 33.82
CA ASP A 208 13.63 17.32 33.61
C ASP A 208 14.13 17.64 32.19
N ALA A 209 15.06 16.84 31.64
CA ALA A 209 15.55 17.04 30.28
C ALA A 209 14.46 16.82 29.22
N LEU A 210 13.69 15.72 29.33
CA LEU A 210 12.58 15.44 28.40
C LEU A 210 11.51 16.53 28.48
N GLN A 211 11.17 16.98 29.70
CA GLN A 211 10.20 18.06 29.89
C GLN A 211 10.70 19.38 29.29
N ASN A 212 11.96 19.77 29.54
CA ASN A 212 12.54 20.99 28.97
C ASN A 212 12.50 20.98 27.44
N ILE A 213 12.77 19.83 26.81
CA ILE A 213 12.73 19.69 25.35
C ILE A 213 11.30 19.81 24.83
N TYR A 214 10.34 19.15 25.49
CA TYR A 214 8.93 19.25 25.13
C TYR A 214 8.42 20.71 25.22
N GLU A 215 8.72 21.40 26.33
CA GLU A 215 8.29 22.78 26.59
C GLU A 215 9.00 23.81 25.70
N SER A 216 10.19 23.51 25.16
CA SER A 216 10.88 24.44 24.28
C SER A 216 10.22 24.56 22.91
N HIS A 217 9.44 23.55 22.50
CA HIS A 217 8.80 23.46 21.18
C HIS A 217 9.79 23.52 20.00
N ASP A 218 11.06 23.19 20.24
CA ASP A 218 12.09 23.18 19.20
C ASP A 218 11.90 22.02 18.22
N TYR A 219 11.23 20.95 18.66
CA TYR A 219 11.08 19.70 17.92
C TYR A 219 9.62 19.22 17.91
N PRO A 220 9.19 18.54 16.83
CA PRO A 220 7.97 17.76 16.86
C PRO A 220 8.22 16.49 17.70
N PHE A 221 8.01 16.61 19.01
CA PHE A 221 8.41 15.60 19.98
C PHE A 221 7.36 15.38 21.06
N TYR A 222 7.09 14.10 21.36
CA TYR A 222 6.33 13.69 22.53
C TYR A 222 7.09 12.61 23.29
N PHE A 223 6.84 12.51 24.58
CA PHE A 223 7.35 11.41 25.38
C PHE A 223 6.30 10.94 26.38
N VAL A 224 6.52 9.73 26.88
CA VAL A 224 5.73 9.15 27.95
C VAL A 224 6.67 8.62 29.04
N ALA A 225 6.31 8.85 30.29
CA ALA A 225 6.99 8.23 31.42
C ALA A 225 6.29 6.90 31.74
N LEU A 226 7.02 5.79 31.59
CA LEU A 226 6.65 4.46 32.06
C LEU A 226 7.27 4.29 33.46
N ILE A 227 6.44 4.46 34.51
CA ILE A 227 6.87 4.40 35.90
C ILE A 227 6.71 2.95 36.39
N ALA A 228 7.81 2.31 36.77
CA ALA A 228 7.81 1.00 37.43
C ALA A 228 7.53 1.12 38.94
N ASP A 229 7.14 0.00 39.56
CA ASP A 229 6.92 -0.14 41.01
C ASP A 229 5.80 0.76 41.59
N VAL A 230 4.85 1.16 40.74
CA VAL A 230 3.64 1.92 41.14
C VAL A 230 2.35 1.12 40.95
N GLY A 231 2.47 -0.17 40.61
CA GLY A 231 1.32 -1.06 40.38
C GLY A 231 0.63 -0.84 39.04
N ASN A 232 1.34 -0.29 38.05
CA ASN A 232 0.87 -0.23 36.67
C ASN A 232 1.42 -1.43 35.89
N GLU A 233 0.60 -2.48 35.72
CA GLU A 233 1.01 -3.72 35.06
C GLU A 233 1.36 -3.53 33.57
N ALA A 234 0.65 -2.65 32.86
CA ALA A 234 0.94 -2.37 31.45
C ALA A 234 2.30 -1.66 31.28
N ALA A 235 2.64 -0.74 32.19
CA ALA A 235 3.96 -0.12 32.23
C ALA A 235 5.05 -1.17 32.49
N GLU A 236 4.85 -2.03 33.48
CA GLU A 236 5.82 -3.08 33.84
C GLU A 236 6.03 -4.09 32.70
N GLN A 237 4.96 -4.53 32.04
CA GLN A 237 5.07 -5.40 30.87
C GLN A 237 5.86 -4.72 29.75
N ARG A 238 5.52 -3.47 29.41
CA ARG A 238 6.21 -2.71 28.37
C ARG A 238 7.70 -2.55 28.67
N LEU A 239 8.06 -2.32 29.93
CA LEU A 239 9.44 -2.15 30.35
C LEU A 239 10.23 -3.47 30.41
N PHE A 240 9.71 -4.47 31.10
CA PHE A 240 10.49 -5.67 31.43
C PHE A 240 10.36 -6.78 30.39
N GLU A 241 9.19 -6.93 29.77
CA GLU A 241 8.96 -8.00 28.79
C GLU A 241 9.28 -7.53 27.36
N ASP A 242 8.77 -6.36 26.96
CA ASP A 242 8.99 -5.88 25.58
C ASP A 242 10.40 -5.30 25.42
N TYR A 243 10.81 -4.40 26.32
CA TYR A 243 12.10 -3.72 26.23
C TYR A 243 13.26 -4.46 26.90
N ASN A 244 12.99 -5.54 27.64
CA ASN A 244 14.00 -6.27 28.41
C ASN A 244 14.86 -5.31 29.27
N LEU A 245 14.21 -4.34 29.93
CA LEU A 245 14.87 -3.21 30.57
C LEU A 245 16.06 -3.62 31.44
N TYR A 246 17.19 -2.92 31.25
CA TYR A 246 18.40 -3.16 32.04
C TYR A 246 18.47 -2.31 33.32
N GLY A 247 18.02 -1.05 33.27
CA GLY A 247 18.11 -0.15 34.42
C GLY A 247 17.44 1.21 34.21
N PHE A 248 17.39 2.01 35.27
CA PHE A 248 16.71 3.31 35.30
C PHE A 248 17.69 4.49 35.47
N PRO A 249 17.39 5.68 34.90
CA PRO A 249 16.42 5.85 33.80
C PRO A 249 16.96 5.23 32.51
N THR A 250 16.07 4.84 31.60
CA THR A 250 16.43 4.53 30.20
C THR A 250 15.41 5.14 29.27
N CYS A 251 15.86 5.85 28.24
CA CYS A 251 14.98 6.45 27.23
C CYS A 251 15.09 5.68 25.91
N PHE A 252 13.95 5.19 25.42
CA PHE A 252 13.82 4.51 24.13
C PHE A 252 13.20 5.49 23.13
N PHE A 253 14.04 6.14 22.33
CA PHE A 253 13.60 7.04 21.26
C PHE A 253 13.25 6.22 20.02
N ASP A 254 12.14 6.59 19.37
CA ASP A 254 11.57 5.95 18.19
C ASP A 254 11.49 4.43 18.32
N GLY A 255 10.84 3.96 19.39
CA GLY A 255 10.63 2.53 19.61
C GLY A 255 11.91 1.71 19.80
N GLY A 256 13.00 2.38 20.22
CA GLY A 256 14.29 1.77 20.49
C GLY A 256 15.33 1.95 19.38
N TYR A 257 15.06 2.74 18.34
CA TYR A 257 16.10 3.12 17.35
C TYR A 257 17.32 3.75 18.01
N LYS A 258 17.08 4.61 19.01
CA LYS A 258 18.11 5.10 19.93
C LYS A 258 17.72 4.78 21.36
N THR A 259 18.65 4.19 22.10
CA THR A 259 18.48 3.89 23.52
C THR A 259 19.55 4.63 24.31
N VAL A 260 19.13 5.42 25.29
CA VAL A 260 20.04 6.16 26.19
C VAL A 260 19.78 5.75 27.62
N ILE A 261 20.75 5.09 28.24
CA ILE A 261 20.68 4.67 29.65
C ILE A 261 21.39 5.68 30.57
N GLY A 262 20.76 5.94 31.71
CA GLY A 262 21.28 6.79 32.77
C GLY A 262 20.86 8.25 32.63
N GLY A 263 20.73 8.92 33.78
CA GLY A 263 20.49 10.35 33.87
C GLY A 263 21.70 11.05 34.47
N TYR A 264 22.10 12.18 33.90
CA TYR A 264 23.22 12.99 34.38
C TYR A 264 23.02 14.48 34.06
N PRO A 265 23.69 15.40 34.79
CA PRO A 265 23.65 16.81 34.45
C PRO A 265 24.07 17.07 33.00
N GLY A 266 23.17 17.67 32.21
CA GLY A 266 23.40 17.96 30.79
C GLY A 266 23.00 16.85 29.80
N VAL A 267 22.31 15.79 30.25
CA VAL A 267 21.79 14.72 29.38
C VAL A 267 20.82 15.25 28.30
N GLU A 268 20.20 16.41 28.53
CA GLU A 268 19.34 17.10 27.55
C GLU A 268 19.99 17.25 26.17
N ASN A 269 21.28 17.61 26.11
CA ASN A 269 21.99 17.73 24.84
C ASN A 269 22.09 16.40 24.08
N THR A 270 22.21 15.28 24.81
CA THR A 270 22.20 13.95 24.21
C THR A 270 20.81 13.64 23.64
N TYR A 271 19.73 13.92 24.40
CA TYR A 271 18.37 13.68 23.93
C TYR A 271 18.01 14.52 22.71
N ARG A 272 18.39 15.81 22.68
CA ARG A 272 18.20 16.68 21.50
C ARG A 272 18.86 16.09 20.24
N ASN A 273 20.11 15.63 20.36
CA ASN A 273 20.80 14.98 19.25
C ASN A 273 20.11 13.67 18.81
N GLU A 274 19.65 12.85 19.76
CA GLU A 274 18.95 11.61 19.39
C GLU A 274 17.58 11.89 18.76
N ILE A 275 16.86 12.92 19.19
CA ILE A 275 15.62 13.37 18.55
C ILE A 275 15.87 13.80 17.11
N GLU A 276 16.95 14.56 16.85
CA GLU A 276 17.33 14.93 15.48
C GLU A 276 17.71 13.71 14.63
N ASN A 277 18.50 12.77 15.18
CA ASN A 277 18.87 11.52 14.49
C ASN A 277 17.65 10.65 14.16
N CYS A 278 16.67 10.63 15.06
CA CYS A 278 15.41 9.92 14.94
C CYS A 278 14.53 10.57 13.86
N GLY A 279 14.31 11.87 13.96
CA GLY A 279 13.46 12.64 13.05
C GLY A 279 13.93 12.71 11.61
N GLN A 280 15.22 12.47 11.34
CA GLN A 280 15.77 12.45 9.98
C GLN A 280 15.73 11.08 9.30
N ARG A 281 15.19 10.04 9.97
CA ARG A 281 15.05 8.71 9.37
C ARG A 281 14.09 8.73 8.19
N ASP A 282 14.37 7.89 7.21
CA ASP A 282 13.39 7.53 6.19
C ASP A 282 12.34 6.60 6.83
N VAL A 283 11.07 6.98 6.79
CA VAL A 283 9.93 6.27 7.40
C VAL A 283 8.78 6.21 6.41
N HIS A 284 7.82 5.33 6.65
CA HIS A 284 6.61 5.29 5.84
C HIS A 284 5.84 6.62 5.92
N GLU A 285 5.33 7.10 4.78
CA GLU A 285 4.68 8.41 4.68
C GLU A 285 3.26 8.42 5.25
N LEU A 286 3.15 8.31 6.57
CA LEU A 286 1.86 8.28 7.28
C LEU A 286 1.44 9.68 7.76
N ASN A 287 0.23 10.08 7.38
CA ASN A 287 -0.43 11.24 7.97
C ASN A 287 -1.37 10.79 9.10
N LEU A 288 -0.95 10.99 10.34
CA LEU A 288 -1.66 10.60 11.54
C LEU A 288 -2.26 11.84 12.23
N THR A 289 -3.56 11.79 12.52
CA THR A 289 -4.29 12.79 13.30
C THR A 289 -5.00 12.11 14.46
N VAL A 290 -4.90 12.69 15.65
CA VAL A 290 -5.65 12.26 16.84
C VAL A 290 -6.43 13.44 17.42
N SER A 291 -7.68 13.21 17.80
CA SER A 291 -8.49 14.19 18.54
C SER A 291 -9.07 13.55 19.79
N LEU A 292 -9.23 14.35 20.83
CA LEU A 292 -9.70 13.88 22.13
C LEU A 292 -10.92 14.67 22.58
N GLU A 293 -12.01 13.97 22.90
CA GLU A 293 -13.24 14.53 23.45
C GLU A 293 -13.42 14.03 24.89
N TRP A 294 -13.74 14.93 25.82
CA TRP A 294 -14.13 14.57 27.18
C TRP A 294 -15.61 14.19 27.22
N LEU A 295 -15.92 12.96 27.66
CA LEU A 295 -17.29 12.49 27.79
C LEU A 295 -17.89 12.75 29.19
N GLY A 296 -17.05 13.12 30.16
CA GLY A 296 -17.43 13.24 31.56
C GLY A 296 -17.26 11.94 32.34
N ASN A 297 -17.29 12.06 33.68
CA ASN A 297 -17.17 10.94 34.63
C ASN A 297 -15.95 10.04 34.42
N GLY A 298 -14.82 10.61 33.97
CA GLY A 298 -13.59 9.85 33.74
C GLY A 298 -13.55 9.08 32.42
N ALA A 299 -14.47 9.32 31.49
CA ALA A 299 -14.43 8.74 30.16
C ALA A 299 -13.99 9.76 29.10
N ILE A 300 -13.20 9.28 28.14
CA ILE A 300 -12.71 10.06 26.99
C ILE A 300 -13.03 9.32 25.69
N GLN A 301 -13.14 10.09 24.61
CA GLN A 301 -13.34 9.55 23.28
C GLN A 301 -12.24 10.05 22.35
N ILE A 302 -11.58 9.10 21.72
CA ILE A 302 -10.41 9.32 20.87
C ILE A 302 -10.85 9.06 19.44
N HIS A 303 -10.64 10.03 18.55
CA HIS A 303 -10.85 9.81 17.12
C HIS A 303 -9.49 9.83 16.45
N ILE A 304 -9.18 8.74 15.76
CA ILE A 304 -7.92 8.53 15.06
C ILE A 304 -8.18 8.52 13.55
N SER A 305 -7.28 9.14 12.80
CA SER A 305 -7.26 9.08 11.34
C SER A 305 -5.82 8.89 10.89
N ILE A 306 -5.57 7.85 10.09
CA ILE A 306 -4.24 7.50 9.58
C ILE A 306 -4.34 7.30 8.07
N THR A 307 -3.74 8.19 7.30
CA THR A 307 -3.65 8.06 5.85
C THR A 307 -2.27 7.56 5.45
N ASN A 308 -2.21 6.48 4.68
CA ASN A 308 -0.98 6.03 4.04
C ASN A 308 -0.77 6.81 2.73
N ASN A 309 0.13 7.79 2.72
CA ASN A 309 0.37 8.63 1.53
C ASN A 309 1.35 8.00 0.54
N GLU A 310 1.91 6.84 0.86
CA GLU A 310 2.83 6.19 -0.05
C GLU A 310 2.13 5.83 -1.36
N VAL A 311 2.91 5.90 -2.43
CA VAL A 311 2.49 5.44 -3.75
C VAL A 311 3.24 4.16 -4.07
N ILE A 312 2.54 3.20 -4.67
CA ILE A 312 3.14 1.93 -5.05
C ILE A 312 4.23 2.19 -6.10
N ASP A 313 5.51 2.11 -5.70
CA ASP A 313 6.64 2.46 -6.56
C ASP A 313 7.04 1.38 -7.58
N LYS A 314 6.10 0.97 -8.44
CA LYS A 314 6.29 -0.12 -9.42
C LYS A 314 5.41 0.05 -10.67
N PRO A 315 5.74 -0.63 -11.78
CA PRO A 315 4.84 -0.68 -12.93
C PRO A 315 3.56 -1.44 -12.57
N ILE A 316 2.41 -0.90 -12.97
CA ILE A 316 1.11 -1.56 -12.83
C ILE A 316 0.51 -1.63 -14.22
N VAL A 317 0.51 -2.82 -14.82
CA VAL A 317 -0.02 -3.04 -16.17
C VAL A 317 -1.50 -3.42 -16.08
N GLU A 318 -2.35 -2.77 -16.87
CA GLU A 318 -3.79 -3.03 -16.93
C GLU A 318 -4.30 -3.14 -18.37
N ILE A 319 -5.37 -3.91 -18.57
CA ILE A 319 -6.10 -4.02 -19.84
C ILE A 319 -7.32 -3.10 -19.79
N GLU A 320 -7.15 -1.87 -20.29
CA GLU A 320 -8.16 -0.82 -20.20
C GLU A 320 -9.42 -1.18 -21.01
N ASN A 321 -9.27 -1.44 -22.30
CA ASN A 321 -10.39 -1.75 -23.18
C ASN A 321 -10.03 -2.77 -24.26
N ILE A 322 -11.04 -3.50 -24.74
CA ILE A 322 -10.97 -4.43 -25.87
C ILE A 322 -12.04 -3.98 -26.87
N LYS A 323 -11.64 -3.73 -28.12
CA LYS A 323 -12.52 -3.21 -29.18
C LYS A 323 -12.55 -4.16 -30.37
N GLY A 324 -13.74 -4.34 -30.93
CA GLY A 324 -13.96 -5.04 -32.19
C GLY A 324 -13.89 -4.11 -33.40
N GLY A 325 -14.02 -4.68 -34.60
CA GLY A 325 -13.94 -3.98 -35.87
C GLY A 325 -13.40 -4.93 -36.93
N PHE A 326 -12.44 -4.47 -37.73
CA PHE A 326 -11.67 -5.31 -38.66
C PHE A 326 -10.55 -6.04 -37.91
N GLY A 327 -10.93 -6.92 -36.98
CA GLY A 327 -10.05 -7.56 -36.02
C GLY A 327 -10.36 -7.13 -34.58
N VAL A 328 -9.48 -7.49 -33.67
CA VAL A 328 -9.57 -7.09 -32.25
C VAL A 328 -8.37 -6.22 -31.92
N THR A 329 -8.63 -5.11 -31.24
CA THR A 329 -7.61 -4.30 -30.59
C THR A 329 -7.83 -4.31 -29.08
N ALA A 330 -6.75 -4.21 -28.32
CA ALA A 330 -6.81 -3.97 -26.89
C ALA A 330 -5.82 -2.87 -26.49
N THR A 331 -6.22 -2.03 -25.55
CA THR A 331 -5.35 -1.01 -24.96
C THR A 331 -4.76 -1.56 -23.66
N ILE A 332 -3.44 -1.67 -23.62
CA ILE A 332 -2.68 -1.96 -22.41
C ILE A 332 -2.14 -0.63 -21.88
N LYS A 333 -2.34 -0.35 -20.60
CA LYS A 333 -1.92 0.90 -19.94
C LYS A 333 -1.02 0.58 -18.74
N ASN A 334 0.00 1.40 -18.52
CA ASN A 334 0.74 1.40 -17.27
C ASN A 334 0.15 2.46 -16.33
N THR A 335 -0.52 2.05 -15.27
CA THR A 335 -1.10 2.88 -14.22
C THR A 335 -0.20 2.99 -12.99
N GLY A 336 0.96 2.34 -13.00
CA GLY A 336 1.94 2.40 -11.91
C GLY A 336 2.84 3.64 -11.99
N THR A 337 3.78 3.75 -11.07
CA THR A 337 4.68 4.92 -10.95
C THR A 337 6.08 4.68 -11.54
N LYS A 338 6.37 3.45 -12.00
CA LYS A 338 7.59 3.11 -12.75
C LYS A 338 7.27 2.60 -14.15
N GLU A 339 8.22 2.74 -15.06
CA GLU A 339 8.15 2.16 -16.40
C GLU A 339 8.03 0.64 -16.32
N ALA A 340 7.09 0.07 -17.08
CA ALA A 340 6.99 -1.37 -17.26
C ALA A 340 7.88 -1.77 -18.44
N THR A 341 8.74 -2.75 -18.24
CA THR A 341 9.63 -3.27 -19.28
C THR A 341 9.30 -4.73 -19.57
N ASP A 342 9.50 -5.15 -20.81
CA ASP A 342 9.29 -6.53 -21.26
C ASP A 342 7.88 -7.08 -20.96
N VAL A 343 6.84 -6.25 -21.12
CA VAL A 343 5.44 -6.64 -20.85
C VAL A 343 5.01 -7.68 -21.89
N GLU A 344 4.91 -8.94 -21.47
CA GLU A 344 4.49 -10.05 -22.31
C GLU A 344 2.97 -10.02 -22.47
N TRP A 345 2.46 -10.03 -23.70
CA TRP A 345 1.03 -10.01 -23.92
C TRP A 345 0.59 -11.10 -24.88
N SER A 346 -0.64 -11.57 -24.71
CA SER A 346 -1.30 -12.49 -25.63
C SER A 346 -2.76 -12.11 -25.86
N MET A 347 -3.28 -12.48 -27.01
CA MET A 347 -4.68 -12.33 -27.36
C MET A 347 -5.16 -13.60 -28.05
N SER A 348 -6.13 -14.27 -27.44
CA SER A 348 -6.77 -15.48 -27.95
C SER A 348 -8.22 -15.20 -28.34
N ILE A 349 -8.64 -15.73 -29.48
CA ILE A 349 -10.01 -15.64 -29.98
C ILE A 349 -10.48 -17.05 -30.30
N LYS A 350 -11.52 -17.50 -29.59
CA LYS A 350 -12.09 -18.84 -29.72
C LYS A 350 -13.59 -18.80 -30.03
N GLY A 351 -14.09 -19.75 -30.82
CA GLY A 351 -15.52 -19.90 -31.09
C GLY A 351 -15.85 -19.96 -32.58
N GLY A 352 -16.85 -19.19 -33.00
CA GLY A 352 -17.43 -19.25 -34.34
C GLY A 352 -18.36 -20.45 -34.54
N ILE A 353 -18.97 -20.54 -35.73
CA ILE A 353 -19.81 -21.66 -36.15
C ILE A 353 -18.97 -22.93 -36.06
N LEU A 354 -19.51 -23.93 -35.35
CA LEU A 354 -18.85 -25.21 -35.07
C LEU A 354 -17.51 -25.11 -34.32
N GLY A 355 -17.18 -23.96 -33.70
CA GLY A 355 -15.93 -23.81 -32.94
C GLY A 355 -14.67 -23.74 -33.81
N LEU A 356 -14.81 -23.37 -35.09
CA LEU A 356 -13.71 -23.37 -36.05
C LEU A 356 -12.71 -22.22 -35.90
N ILE A 357 -13.00 -21.24 -35.03
CA ILE A 357 -12.10 -20.12 -34.75
C ILE A 357 -11.32 -20.46 -33.49
N ASN A 358 -10.00 -20.54 -33.63
CA ASN A 358 -9.05 -20.69 -32.54
C ASN A 358 -7.74 -20.02 -32.96
N ILE A 359 -7.66 -18.71 -32.75
CA ILE A 359 -6.51 -17.89 -33.14
C ILE A 359 -5.85 -17.35 -31.88
N SER A 360 -4.53 -17.30 -31.88
CA SER A 360 -3.74 -16.67 -30.84
C SER A 360 -2.69 -15.78 -31.48
N THR A 361 -2.47 -14.60 -30.92
CA THR A 361 -1.35 -13.71 -31.24
C THR A 361 -0.68 -13.31 -29.94
N ASN A 362 0.62 -13.06 -29.96
CA ASN A 362 1.39 -12.64 -28.80
C ASN A 362 2.45 -11.61 -29.21
N GLY A 363 3.07 -11.00 -28.21
CA GLY A 363 4.19 -10.10 -28.38
C GLY A 363 4.72 -9.60 -27.05
N VAL A 364 5.68 -8.68 -27.14
CA VAL A 364 6.29 -7.99 -26.00
C VAL A 364 6.19 -6.49 -26.23
N ILE A 365 5.88 -5.72 -25.19
CA ILE A 365 6.06 -4.28 -25.18
C ILE A 365 7.35 -4.00 -24.40
N ASP A 366 8.41 -3.64 -25.12
CA ASP A 366 9.75 -3.47 -24.55
C ASP A 366 9.77 -2.44 -23.42
N ALA A 367 9.06 -1.33 -23.61
CA ALA A 367 8.92 -0.25 -22.63
C ALA A 367 7.52 0.39 -22.71
N LEU A 368 6.89 0.51 -21.55
CA LEU A 368 5.61 1.17 -21.35
C LEU A 368 5.77 2.18 -20.20
N PRO A 369 6.09 3.45 -20.52
CA PRO A 369 6.26 4.50 -19.53
C PRO A 369 5.01 4.72 -18.67
N VAL A 370 5.21 5.37 -17.52
CA VAL A 370 4.14 5.72 -16.56
C VAL A 370 3.02 6.50 -17.26
N ASN A 371 1.77 6.12 -17.00
CA ASN A 371 0.56 6.68 -17.59
C ASN A 371 0.43 6.56 -19.12
N GLU A 372 1.37 5.90 -19.80
CA GLU A 372 1.25 5.63 -21.23
C GLU A 372 0.40 4.39 -21.53
N SER A 373 -0.08 4.34 -22.77
CA SER A 373 -0.82 3.20 -23.31
C SER A 373 -0.21 2.70 -24.61
N ARG A 374 -0.37 1.41 -24.87
CA ARG A 374 -0.04 0.76 -26.14
C ARG A 374 -1.23 -0.04 -26.63
N ILE A 375 -1.48 0.07 -27.93
CA ILE A 375 -2.55 -0.67 -28.59
C ILE A 375 -1.95 -1.92 -29.21
N ILE A 376 -2.40 -3.07 -28.74
CA ILE A 376 -2.12 -4.37 -29.35
C ILE A 376 -3.28 -4.75 -30.28
N LYS A 377 -2.99 -5.58 -31.28
CA LYS A 377 -3.97 -5.96 -32.30
C LYS A 377 -3.74 -7.37 -32.81
N THR A 378 -4.80 -7.99 -33.32
CA THR A 378 -4.72 -9.25 -34.06
C THR A 378 -3.85 -9.08 -35.30
N GLY A 379 -2.86 -9.97 -35.49
CA GLY A 379 -1.92 -9.92 -36.61
C GLY A 379 -2.48 -10.34 -37.97
N SER A 380 -3.70 -10.90 -38.04
CA SER A 380 -4.31 -11.35 -39.31
C SER A 380 -5.79 -11.02 -39.36
N PRO A 381 -6.35 -10.73 -40.56
CA PRO A 381 -7.79 -10.56 -40.74
C PRO A 381 -8.51 -11.83 -40.30
N LEU A 382 -9.47 -11.69 -39.38
CA LEU A 382 -10.33 -12.81 -39.00
C LEU A 382 -11.48 -12.92 -40.00
N PHE A 383 -11.84 -14.16 -40.35
CA PHE A 383 -13.04 -14.45 -41.12
C PHE A 383 -13.83 -15.55 -40.44
N GLY A 384 -15.11 -15.30 -40.19
CA GLY A 384 -15.98 -16.31 -39.62
C GLY A 384 -17.38 -15.81 -39.38
N LEU A 385 -18.20 -16.68 -38.83
CA LEU A 385 -19.55 -16.34 -38.39
C LEU A 385 -19.77 -16.99 -37.03
N GLY A 386 -20.44 -16.32 -36.10
CA GLY A 386 -20.85 -16.91 -34.81
C GLY A 386 -20.32 -16.20 -33.57
N LYS A 387 -20.71 -16.71 -32.40
CA LYS A 387 -20.23 -16.18 -31.10
C LYS A 387 -18.76 -16.51 -30.91
N ILE A 388 -18.01 -15.56 -30.37
CA ILE A 388 -16.60 -15.72 -30.04
C ILE A 388 -16.34 -15.26 -28.61
N THR A 389 -15.29 -15.80 -28.01
CA THR A 389 -14.72 -15.35 -26.74
C THR A 389 -13.32 -14.84 -27.03
N ILE A 390 -13.03 -13.63 -26.55
CA ILE A 390 -11.77 -12.92 -26.72
C ILE A 390 -11.14 -12.82 -25.34
N THR A 391 -9.94 -13.37 -25.20
CA THR A 391 -9.16 -13.32 -23.97
C THR A 391 -7.86 -12.57 -24.27
N VAL A 392 -7.59 -11.51 -23.52
CA VAL A 392 -6.34 -10.75 -23.60
C VAL A 392 -5.60 -10.95 -22.29
N THR A 393 -4.31 -11.22 -22.37
CA THR A 393 -3.40 -11.24 -21.23
C THR A 393 -2.30 -10.20 -21.43
N ALA A 394 -1.89 -9.53 -20.36
CA ALA A 394 -0.73 -8.65 -20.32
C ALA A 394 -0.06 -8.88 -18.96
N ASP A 395 1.15 -9.44 -18.97
CA ASP A 395 1.79 -10.08 -17.81
C ASP A 395 0.81 -11.00 -17.07
N GLU A 396 0.54 -10.73 -15.79
CA GLU A 396 -0.38 -11.51 -14.95
C GLU A 396 -1.85 -11.09 -15.07
N LYS A 397 -2.16 -9.99 -15.77
CA LYS A 397 -3.55 -9.52 -15.90
C LYS A 397 -4.24 -10.21 -17.06
N GLU A 398 -5.47 -10.65 -16.84
CA GLU A 398 -6.34 -11.23 -17.86
C GLU A 398 -7.67 -10.47 -17.95
N LYS A 399 -8.13 -10.23 -19.19
CA LYS A 399 -9.48 -9.71 -19.45
C LYS A 399 -10.13 -10.53 -20.56
N THR A 400 -11.30 -11.09 -20.24
CA THR A 400 -12.09 -11.89 -21.18
C THR A 400 -13.41 -11.20 -21.50
N VAL A 401 -13.72 -11.06 -22.79
CA VAL A 401 -14.97 -10.48 -23.30
C VAL A 401 -15.61 -11.40 -24.33
N ASN A 402 -16.94 -11.37 -24.40
CA ASN A 402 -17.68 -12.08 -25.43
C ASN A 402 -17.98 -11.17 -26.61
N GLY A 403 -18.00 -11.72 -27.82
CA GLY A 403 -18.33 -11.00 -29.03
C GLY A 403 -19.02 -11.88 -30.07
N PHE A 404 -19.26 -11.29 -31.24
CA PHE A 404 -19.78 -11.99 -32.41
C PHE A 404 -18.95 -11.61 -33.62
N ILE A 405 -18.54 -12.59 -34.41
CA ILE A 405 -17.91 -12.36 -35.70
C ILE A 405 -18.93 -12.54 -36.82
N LEU A 406 -18.97 -11.59 -37.75
CA LEU A 406 -19.78 -11.62 -38.96
C LEU A 406 -18.87 -11.30 -40.15
N LEU A 407 -18.49 -12.33 -40.91
CA LEU A 407 -17.47 -12.25 -41.94
C LEU A 407 -16.16 -11.73 -41.33
N PHE A 408 -15.76 -10.51 -41.67
CA PHE A 408 -14.55 -9.84 -41.18
C PHE A 408 -14.81 -8.86 -40.04
N LEU A 409 -16.08 -8.62 -39.68
CA LEU A 409 -16.46 -7.66 -38.66
C LEU A 409 -16.62 -8.37 -37.32
N ILE A 410 -15.90 -7.90 -36.31
CA ILE A 410 -16.04 -8.34 -34.92
C ILE A 410 -16.84 -7.29 -34.16
N ILE A 411 -17.92 -7.73 -33.53
CA ILE A 411 -18.79 -6.89 -32.71
C ILE A 411 -18.62 -7.32 -31.27
N ILE A 412 -18.14 -6.40 -30.44
CA ILE A 412 -18.07 -6.56 -28.99
C ILE A 412 -19.17 -5.65 -28.42
N PRO A 413 -20.21 -6.19 -27.75
CA PRO A 413 -21.21 -5.36 -27.12
C PRO A 413 -20.56 -4.53 -26.02
N HIS A 414 -20.75 -3.22 -26.05
CA HIS A 414 -20.45 -2.36 -24.90
C HIS A 414 -21.39 -2.77 -23.76
N ILE A 415 -20.82 -3.04 -22.58
CA ILE A 415 -21.56 -3.11 -21.31
C ILE A 415 -21.58 -1.70 -20.74
#